data_AF-A0A496SIR0-F1
#
_entry.id   AF-A0A496SIR0-F1
#
_cell.length_a   1.000
_cell.length_b   1.000
_cell.length_c   1.000
_cell.angle_alpha   90.00
_cell.angle_beta   90.00
_cell.angle_gamma   90.00
#
_symmetry.space_group_name_H-M   'P 1'
#
loop_
_entity.id
_entity.type
_entity.pdbx_description
1 polymer ?
#
loop_
_entity_poly.entity_id
_entity_poly.type
_entity_poly.pdbx_seq_one_letter_code
_entity_poly.pdbx_strand_id
1 'polypeptide(L)'
;MPYELFDRNKLHLKPLSEREHTFHASEVLPLDAETPPFRDESICEIARRMVEARRRGGQVVLMMGAHVIKTGLSRFVVDLMERGIFTHVAGNGAVAVHD
;
A
#
# COMPACT_ATOMS: atom_id res chain seq x y z
N MET A 1 38.73 8.34 -2.40
CA MET A 1 38.44 9.76 -2.68
C MET A 1 37.15 10.11 -1.95
N PRO A 2 37.16 10.93 -0.89
CA PRO A 2 35.91 11.40 -0.29
C PRO A 2 35.22 12.35 -1.28
N TYR A 3 33.91 12.18 -1.44
CA TYR A 3 33.08 13.08 -2.25
C TYR A 3 33.07 14.49 -1.65
N GLU A 4 32.89 15.51 -2.49
CA GLU A 4 32.70 16.89 -2.02
C GLU A 4 31.46 16.96 -1.12
N LEU A 5 31.63 17.49 0.09
CA LEU A 5 30.54 17.59 1.05
C LEU A 5 29.70 18.82 0.73
N PHE A 6 28.38 18.65 0.76
CA PHE A 6 27.43 19.74 0.60
C PHE A 6 27.57 20.77 1.73
N ASP A 7 27.72 22.05 1.38
CA ASP A 7 27.78 23.16 2.35
C ASP A 7 26.40 23.40 2.99
N ARG A 8 26.26 22.94 4.23
CA ARG A 8 25.03 23.04 5.01
C ARG A 8 24.58 24.48 5.29
N ASN A 9 25.47 25.47 5.20
CA ASN A 9 25.09 26.88 5.35
C ASN A 9 24.20 27.38 4.19
N LYS A 10 24.14 26.63 3.08
CA LYS A 10 23.26 26.90 1.94
C LYS A 10 21.85 26.32 2.12
N LEU A 11 21.57 25.63 3.24
CA LEU A 11 20.23 25.11 3.52
C LEU A 11 19.30 26.24 3.99
N HIS A 12 18.22 26.45 3.24
CA HIS A 12 17.10 27.25 3.68
C HIS A 12 16.06 26.32 4.36
N LEU A 13 16.22 26.11 5.66
CA LEU A 13 15.28 25.30 6.44
C LEU A 13 14.03 26.12 6.78
N LYS A 14 12.88 25.63 6.35
CA LYS A 14 11.58 26.21 6.70
C LYS A 14 11.05 25.62 8.01
N PRO A 15 10.26 26.38 8.79
CA PRO A 15 9.58 25.83 9.96
C PRO A 15 8.61 24.71 9.55
N LEU A 16 8.39 23.74 10.45
CA LEU A 16 7.50 22.60 10.19
C LEU A 16 6.06 23.04 9.86
N SER A 17 5.64 24.20 10.35
CA SER A 17 4.34 24.80 10.03
C SER A 17 4.16 25.15 8.55
N GLU A 18 5.24 25.30 7.79
CA GLU A 18 5.22 25.52 6.34
C GLU A 18 5.34 24.22 5.54
N ARG A 19 5.29 23.05 6.19
CA ARG A 19 5.38 21.76 5.49
C ARG A 19 4.12 21.52 4.66
N GLU A 20 4.30 21.39 3.36
CA GLU A 20 3.28 20.89 2.45
C GLU A 20 3.30 19.36 2.42
N HIS A 21 2.12 18.75 2.62
CA HIS A 21 1.94 17.30 2.56
C HIS A 21 1.37 16.93 1.19
N THR A 22 1.95 15.92 0.55
CA THR A 22 1.47 15.39 -0.75
C THR A 22 0.55 14.18 -0.59
N PHE A 23 0.14 13.90 0.65
CA PHE A 23 -0.83 12.86 1.00
C PHE A 23 -1.41 13.17 2.38
N HIS A 24 -2.72 13.12 2.48
CA HIS A 24 -3.50 13.43 3.66
C HIS A 24 -4.26 12.19 4.15
N ALA A 25 -4.57 12.14 5.44
CA ALA A 25 -5.32 11.01 6.02
C ALA A 25 -6.69 10.80 5.37
N SER A 26 -7.30 11.88 4.83
CA SER A 26 -8.55 11.81 4.07
C SER A 26 -8.45 11.06 2.74
N GLU A 27 -7.24 10.86 2.22
CA GLU A 27 -7.00 10.09 0.99
C GLU A 27 -6.90 8.58 1.25
N VAL A 28 -6.88 8.15 2.52
CA VAL A 28 -7.02 6.73 2.87
C VAL A 28 -8.47 6.31 2.64
N LEU A 29 -8.67 5.51 1.61
CA LEU A 29 -10.00 5.15 1.14
C LEU A 29 -10.72 4.27 2.17
N PRO A 30 -12.00 4.57 2.50
CA PRO A 30 -12.84 3.66 3.27
C PRO A 30 -13.21 2.42 2.45
N LEU A 31 -13.64 1.34 3.11
CA LEU A 31 -13.95 0.07 2.44
C LEU A 31 -15.17 0.15 1.50
N ASP A 32 -16.04 1.14 1.70
CA ASP A 32 -17.21 1.44 0.89
C ASP A 32 -16.95 2.55 -0.14
N ALA A 33 -15.68 2.93 -0.36
CA ALA A 33 -15.31 3.90 -1.39
C ALA A 33 -15.82 3.47 -2.77
N GLU A 34 -16.29 4.44 -3.55
CA GLU A 34 -16.71 4.21 -4.92
C GLU A 34 -15.53 3.71 -5.76
N THR A 35 -15.68 2.55 -6.37
CA THR A 35 -14.67 1.98 -7.27
C THR A 35 -14.93 2.47 -8.69
N PRO A 36 -13.92 3.01 -9.40
CA PRO A 36 -14.09 3.37 -10.80
C PRO A 36 -14.48 2.12 -11.61
N PRO A 37 -15.27 2.26 -12.69
CA PRO A 37 -15.64 1.13 -13.53
C PRO A 37 -14.39 0.43 -14.07
N PHE A 38 -14.13 -0.77 -13.57
CA PHE A 38 -13.05 -1.63 -14.01
C PHE A 38 -13.61 -3.04 -14.18
N ARG A 39 -13.53 -3.57 -15.41
CA ARG A 39 -14.00 -4.92 -15.73
C ARG A 39 -12.91 -5.66 -16.47
N ASP A 40 -12.39 -6.68 -15.81
CA ASP A 40 -11.47 -7.64 -16.37
C ASP A 40 -11.85 -9.01 -15.80
N GLU A 41 -12.13 -9.98 -16.67
CA GLU A 41 -12.57 -11.32 -16.29
C GLU A 41 -11.52 -12.05 -15.44
N SER A 42 -10.24 -11.68 -15.58
CA SER A 42 -9.15 -12.24 -14.78
C SER A 42 -9.30 -11.93 -13.29
N ILE A 43 -9.94 -10.81 -12.92
CA ILE A 43 -10.15 -10.45 -11.51
C ILE A 43 -11.11 -11.43 -10.85
N CYS A 44 -12.22 -11.76 -11.53
CA CYS A 44 -13.17 -12.76 -11.04
C CYS A 44 -12.52 -14.13 -10.89
N GLU A 45 -11.68 -14.52 -11.85
CA GLU A 45 -10.96 -15.80 -11.81
C GLU A 45 -9.91 -15.83 -10.68
N ILE A 46 -9.17 -14.74 -10.47
CA ILE A 46 -8.21 -14.62 -9.34
C ILE A 46 -8.96 -14.74 -8.02
N ALA A 47 -10.07 -14.00 -7.84
CA ALA A 47 -10.88 -14.06 -6.63
C ALA A 47 -11.41 -15.48 -6.37
N ARG A 48 -11.91 -16.16 -7.41
CA ARG A 48 -12.37 -17.56 -7.32
C ARG A 48 -11.25 -18.49 -6.86
N ARG A 49 -10.06 -18.39 -7.46
CA ARG A 49 -8.90 -19.22 -7.09
C ARG A 49 -8.42 -18.96 -5.67
N MET A 50 -8.41 -17.70 -5.23
CA MET A 50 -8.07 -17.33 -3.84
C MET A 50 -9.05 -17.99 -2.85
N VAL A 51 -10.35 -17.89 -3.09
CA VAL A 51 -11.38 -18.50 -2.24
C VAL A 51 -11.26 -20.03 -2.22
N GLU A 52 -11.05 -20.66 -3.38
CA GLU A 52 -10.86 -22.11 -3.46
C GLU A 52 -9.61 -22.59 -2.73
N ALA A 53 -8.49 -21.88 -2.86
CA ALA A 53 -7.29 -22.17 -2.10
C ALA A 53 -7.55 -22.11 -0.60
N ARG A 54 -8.23 -21.05 -0.12
CA ARG A 54 -8.57 -20.91 1.31
C ARG A 54 -9.51 -22.00 1.81
N ARG A 55 -10.53 -22.38 1.03
CA ARG A 55 -11.44 -23.49 1.38
C ARG A 55 -10.72 -24.84 1.53
N ARG A 56 -9.61 -25.04 0.82
CA ARG A 56 -8.77 -26.25 0.91
C ARG A 56 -7.67 -26.14 1.98
N GLY A 57 -7.65 -25.09 2.79
CA GLY A 57 -6.59 -24.83 3.77
C GLY A 57 -5.27 -24.29 3.17
N GLY A 58 -5.27 -23.95 1.87
CA GLY A 58 -4.12 -23.41 1.17
C GLY A 58 -3.83 -21.95 1.53
N GLN A 59 -2.60 -21.51 1.27
CA GLN A 59 -2.12 -20.15 1.58
C GLN A 59 -2.33 -19.19 0.41
N VAL A 60 -2.59 -17.92 0.71
CA VAL A 60 -2.67 -16.85 -0.29
C VAL A 60 -1.77 -15.72 0.17
N VAL A 61 -0.70 -15.48 -0.58
CA VAL A 61 0.33 -14.50 -0.23
C VAL A 61 0.18 -13.29 -1.14
N LEU A 62 -0.08 -12.11 -0.57
CA LEU A 62 -0.02 -10.86 -1.31
C LEU A 62 1.43 -10.38 -1.35
N MET A 63 2.00 -10.26 -2.55
CA MET A 63 3.31 -9.64 -2.76
C MET A 63 3.10 -8.27 -3.40
N MET A 64 3.50 -7.19 -2.72
CA MET A 64 3.24 -5.83 -3.19
C MET A 64 4.42 -4.86 -2.98
N GLY A 65 4.45 -3.80 -3.80
CA GLY A 65 5.25 -2.62 -3.53
C GLY A 65 4.45 -1.57 -2.74
N ALA A 66 5.13 -0.53 -2.26
CA ALA A 66 4.53 0.49 -1.39
C ALA A 66 3.41 1.32 -2.04
N HIS A 67 3.27 1.29 -3.37
CA HIS A 67 2.30 2.12 -4.07
C HIS A 67 0.85 1.82 -3.64
N VAL A 68 0.54 0.55 -3.33
CA VAL A 68 -0.78 0.16 -2.81
C VAL A 68 -1.13 0.93 -1.54
N ILE A 69 -0.18 1.05 -0.61
CA ILE A 69 -0.37 1.80 0.63
C ILE A 69 -0.40 3.30 0.35
N LYS A 70 0.54 3.80 -0.47
CA LYS A 70 0.68 5.22 -0.82
C LYS A 70 -0.56 5.80 -1.51
N THR A 71 -1.34 4.98 -2.23
CA THR A 71 -2.61 5.41 -2.85
C THR A 71 -3.83 5.18 -1.96
N GLY A 72 -3.63 4.96 -0.66
CA GLY A 72 -4.70 4.92 0.33
C GLY A 72 -5.47 3.60 0.42
N LEU A 73 -4.93 2.49 -0.11
CA LEU A 73 -5.63 1.20 -0.15
C LEU A 73 -5.30 0.27 1.04
N SER A 74 -4.58 0.75 2.05
CA SER A 74 -4.14 -0.07 3.21
C SER A 74 -5.32 -0.77 3.90
N ARG A 75 -6.46 -0.09 4.07
CA ARG A 75 -7.65 -0.67 4.70
C ARG A 75 -8.20 -1.90 3.98
N PHE A 76 -8.14 -1.93 2.65
CA PHE A 76 -8.59 -3.09 1.87
C PHE A 76 -7.66 -4.29 2.05
N VAL A 77 -6.35 -4.05 2.15
CA VAL A 77 -5.38 -5.11 2.46
C VAL A 77 -5.65 -5.68 3.85
N VAL A 78 -5.85 -4.81 4.85
CA VAL A 78 -6.18 -5.20 6.23
C VAL A 78 -7.50 -6.00 6.28
N ASP A 79 -8.56 -5.52 5.63
CA ASP A 79 -9.86 -6.23 5.58
C ASP A 79 -9.72 -7.64 5.00
N LEU A 80 -8.95 -7.81 3.92
CA LEU A 80 -8.70 -9.13 3.32
C LEU A 80 -7.81 -10.02 4.20
N MET A 81 -6.93 -9.45 5.03
CA MET A 81 -6.18 -10.19 6.05
C MET A 81 -7.09 -10.63 7.20
N GLU A 82 -7.93 -9.74 7.72
CA GLU A 82 -8.87 -10.02 8.82
C GLU A 82 -9.91 -11.07 8.44
N ARG A 83 -10.37 -11.06 7.18
CA ARG A 83 -11.24 -12.11 6.60
C ARG A 83 -10.51 -13.44 6.37
N GLY A 84 -9.19 -13.48 6.58
CA GLY A 84 -8.35 -14.64 6.35
C GLY A 84 -8.26 -15.02 4.87
N ILE A 85 -8.51 -14.08 3.95
CA ILE A 85 -8.33 -14.29 2.51
C ILE A 85 -6.85 -14.22 2.18
N PHE A 86 -6.18 -13.13 2.57
CA PHE A 86 -4.72 -13.08 2.58
C PHE A 86 -4.21 -13.71 3.86
N THR A 87 -3.29 -14.66 3.73
CA THR A 87 -2.67 -15.32 4.88
C THR A 87 -1.29 -14.76 5.22
N HIS A 88 -0.62 -14.18 4.22
CA HIS A 88 0.67 -13.52 4.37
C HIS A 88 0.74 -12.29 3.47
N VAL A 89 1.52 -11.30 3.89
CA VAL A 89 1.89 -10.14 3.09
C VAL A 89 3.42 -10.10 2.99
N ALA A 90 3.92 -9.93 1.79
CA ALA A 90 5.33 -9.72 1.51
C ALA A 90 5.51 -8.40 0.74
N GLY A 91 6.50 -7.62 1.14
CA GLY A 91 6.78 -6.33 0.54
C GLY A 91 8.25 -5.96 0.59
N ASN A 92 8.65 -5.01 -0.25
CA ASN A 92 9.96 -4.38 -0.10
C ASN A 92 9.97 -3.41 1.08
N GLY A 93 11.16 -2.88 1.45
CA GLY A 93 11.29 -1.98 2.60
C GLY A 93 10.44 -0.70 2.51
N ALA A 94 10.04 -0.28 1.31
CA ALA A 94 9.18 0.88 1.15
C ALA A 94 7.76 0.62 1.67
N VAL A 95 7.27 -0.63 1.64
CA VAL A 95 5.94 -0.96 2.18
C VAL A 95 5.85 -0.58 3.65
N ALA A 96 6.86 -0.95 4.46
CA ALA A 96 6.90 -0.65 5.88
C ALA A 96 7.12 0.84 6.22
N VAL A 97 7.65 1.64 5.28
CA VAL A 97 7.82 3.10 5.46
C VAL A 97 6.55 3.86 5.11
N HIS A 98 5.73 3.30 4.21
CA HIS A 98 4.51 3.93 3.74
C HIS A 98 3.25 3.55 4.52
N ASP A 99 3.27 2.39 5.20
CA ASP A 99 2.27 1.99 6.19
C ASP A 99 2.43 2.79 7.49
#